data_AF-A0A1M4LEY8-F1
#
_entry.id   AF-A0A1M4LEY8-F1
#
_cell.length_a   1.000
_cell.length_b   1.000
_cell.length_c   1.000
_cell.angle_alpha   90.00
_cell.angle_beta   90.00
_cell.angle_gamma   90.00
#
_symmetry.space_group_name_H-M   'P 1'
#
loop_
_entity.id
_entity.type
_entity.pdbx_description
1 polymer ?
#
loop_
_entity_poly.entity_id
_entity_poly.type
_entity_poly.pdbx_seq_one_letter_code
_entity_poly.pdbx_strand_id
1 'polypeptide(L)' 'MRVFDSIAVIDECSCSREKIAGVLSGFTAEEIEDSVEDGKISVTCEFCSKLYQFDPAEFTK' A
#
# COMPACT_ATOMS: atom_id res chain seq x y z
N MET A 1 -28.34 -29.32 17.32
CA MET A 1 -27.45 -28.16 17.11
C MET A 1 -26.05 -28.70 16.82
N ARG A 2 -25.46 -28.36 15.66
CA ARG A 2 -24.07 -28.74 15.34
C ARG A 2 -23.21 -27.48 15.51
N VAL A 3 -22.21 -27.58 16.36
CA VAL A 3 -21.25 -26.51 16.62
C VAL A 3 -19.98 -26.87 15.85
N PHE A 4 -19.43 -25.90 15.11
CA PHE A 4 -18.19 -26.04 14.36
C PHE A 4 -17.02 -25.50 15.20
N ASP A 5 -15.82 -25.99 14.91
CA ASP A 5 -14.61 -25.61 15.62
C ASP A 5 -14.28 -24.12 15.43
N SER A 6 -13.65 -23.52 16.45
CA SER A 6 -13.34 -22.10 16.49
C SER A 6 -12.25 -21.76 15.48
N ILE A 7 -12.59 -20.99 14.45
CA ILE A 7 -11.58 -20.41 13.55
C ILE A 7 -10.91 -19.22 14.25
N ALA A 8 -9.59 -19.27 14.37
CA ALA A 8 -8.82 -18.14 14.87
C ALA A 8 -8.86 -17.00 13.84
N VAL A 9 -9.32 -15.83 14.28
CA VAL A 9 -9.23 -14.59 13.49
C VAL A 9 -7.87 -13.98 13.77
N ILE A 10 -7.09 -13.78 12.71
CA ILE A 10 -5.72 -13.24 12.78
C ILE A 10 -5.74 -11.86 12.14
N ASP A 11 -5.21 -10.87 12.85
CA ASP A 11 -4.93 -9.55 12.29
C ASP A 11 -3.64 -9.62 11.46
N GLU A 12 -3.74 -10.16 10.25
CA GLU A 12 -2.62 -10.23 9.32
C GLU A 12 -2.93 -9.37 8.10
N CYS A 13 -2.31 -8.19 8.04
CA CYS A 13 -2.38 -7.39 6.83
C CYS A 13 -1.38 -7.89 5.79
N SER A 14 -1.89 -8.22 4.62
CA SER A 14 -1.06 -8.64 3.48
C SER A 14 -0.42 -7.45 2.73
N CYS A 15 -0.30 -6.29 3.39
CA CYS A 15 0.36 -5.08 2.88
C CYS A 15 1.88 -5.32 2.75
N SER A 16 2.42 -5.15 1.55
CA SER A 16 3.85 -5.28 1.25
C SER A 16 4.30 -4.16 0.32
N ARG A 17 5.59 -3.79 0.38
CA ARG A 17 6.17 -2.74 -0.48
C ARG A 17 5.90 -3.00 -1.97
N GLU A 18 6.03 -4.24 -2.42
CA GLU A 18 5.76 -4.63 -3.82
C GLU A 18 4.29 -4.46 -4.23
N LYS A 19 3.34 -4.76 -3.33
CA LYS A 19 1.91 -4.55 -3.62
C LYS A 19 1.60 -3.06 -3.72
N ILE A 20 2.11 -2.26 -2.79
CA ILE A 20 1.92 -0.81 -2.83
C ILE A 20 2.59 -0.21 -4.08
N ALA A 21 3.80 -0.67 -4.43
CA ALA A 21 4.47 -0.26 -5.65
C ALA A 21 3.67 -0.64 -6.91
N GLY A 22 3.11 -1.85 -6.97
CA GLY A 22 2.26 -2.27 -8.09
C GLY A 22 0.98 -1.45 -8.22
N VAL A 23 0.41 -1.00 -7.09
CA VAL A 23 -0.71 -0.04 -7.08
C VAL A 23 -0.25 1.30 -7.67
N LEU A 24 0.87 1.85 -7.19
CA LEU A 24 1.48 3.08 -7.71
C LEU A 24 1.85 2.99 -9.19
N SER A 25 2.31 1.83 -9.67
CA SER A 25 2.62 1.60 -11.10
C SER A 25 1.41 1.65 -12.03
N GLY A 26 0.18 1.57 -11.48
CA GLY A 26 -1.05 1.75 -12.25
C GLY A 26 -1.46 3.22 -12.43
N PHE A 27 -0.85 4.14 -11.68
CA PHE A 27 -1.09 5.57 -11.80
C PHE A 27 -0.30 6.18 -12.97
N THR A 28 -0.76 7.30 -13.48
CA THR A 28 -0.01 8.09 -14.46
C THR A 28 1.09 8.89 -13.76
N ALA A 29 2.10 9.34 -14.52
CA ALA A 29 3.15 10.20 -13.98
C ALA A 29 2.58 11.47 -13.31
N GLU A 30 1.51 12.05 -13.89
CA GLU A 30 0.82 13.22 -13.33
C GLU A 30 0.19 12.93 -11.96
N GLU A 31 -0.48 11.78 -11.79
CA GLU A 31 -1.08 11.41 -10.50
C GLU A 31 -0.02 11.09 -9.44
N ILE A 32 1.09 10.51 -9.87
CA ILE A 32 2.24 10.29 -9.00
C ILE A 32 2.82 11.63 -8.56
N GLU A 33 3.05 12.58 -9.48
CA GLU A 33 3.54 13.93 -9.15
C GLU A 33 2.59 14.69 -8.21
N ASP A 34 1.26 14.57 -8.39
CA ASP A 34 0.29 15.17 -7.49
C ASP A 34 0.33 14.53 -6.08
N SER A 35 0.71 13.26 -6.00
CA SER A 35 0.90 12.53 -4.74
C SER A 35 2.26 12.75 -4.09
N VAL A 36 3.20 13.46 -4.74
CA VAL A 36 4.53 13.74 -4.20
C VAL A 36 4.46 14.92 -3.25
N GLU A 37 4.87 14.68 -2.00
CA GLU A 37 5.00 15.72 -0.99
C GLU A 37 6.45 15.74 -0.48
N ASP A 38 7.10 16.91 -0.49
CA ASP A 38 8.52 17.05 -0.12
C ASP A 38 9.49 16.17 -0.95
N GLY A 39 9.14 15.90 -2.21
CA GLY A 39 9.95 15.08 -3.12
C GLY A 39 9.88 13.57 -2.85
N LYS A 40 8.95 13.11 -2.00
CA LYS A 40 8.73 11.68 -1.73
C LYS A 40 7.24 11.34 -1.79
N ILE A 41 6.94 10.11 -2.16
CA ILE A 41 5.57 9.59 -2.12
C ILE A 41 5.39 8.86 -0.79
N SER A 42 4.44 9.31 0.01
CA SER A 42 4.12 8.70 1.31
C SER A 42 2.78 7.98 1.23
N VAL A 43 2.80 6.65 1.12
CA VAL A 43 1.60 5.83 1.07
C VAL A 43 1.32 5.23 2.44
N THR A 44 0.15 5.55 3.00
CA THR A 44 -0.33 4.91 4.23
C THR A 44 -1.28 3.79 3.87
N CYS A 45 -1.02 2.58 4.32
CA CYS A 45 -1.95 1.48 4.13
C CYS A 45 -3.17 1.66 5.04
N GLU A 46 -4.36 1.75 4.47
CA GLU A 46 -5.62 1.96 5.22
C GLU A 46 -6.05 0.77 6.09
N PHE A 47 -5.41 -0.39 5.91
CA PHE A 47 -5.67 -1.59 6.69
C PHE A 47 -4.73 -1.71 7.90
N CYS A 48 -3.42 -1.59 7.66
CA CYS A 48 -2.38 -1.80 8.68
C CYS A 48 -1.82 -0.50 9.27
N SER A 49 -2.25 0.66 8.77
CA SER A 49 -1.70 1.99 9.05
C SER A 49 -0.18 2.08 8.89
N LYS A 50 0.44 1.15 8.15
CA LYS A 50 1.87 1.22 7.82
C LYS A 50 2.12 2.29 6.78
N LEU A 51 3.16 3.08 7.02
CA LEU A 51 3.61 4.13 6.12
C LEU A 51 4.76 3.60 5.26
N TYR A 52 4.61 3.71 3.95
CA TYR A 52 5.61 3.34 2.96
C TYR A 52 6.06 4.60 2.23
N GLN A 53 7.37 4.76 2.09
CA GLN A 53 7.96 5.88 1.36
C GLN A 53 8.58 5.36 0.07
N PHE A 54 8.28 6.04 -1.03
CA PHE A 54 8.81 5.74 -2.35
C PHE A 54 9.41 6.98 -2.98
N ASP A 55 10.39 6.75 -3.84
CA ASP A 55 11.01 7.82 -4.62
C ASP A 55 10.22 7.97 -5.93
N PRO A 56 9.69 9.16 -6.24
CA PRO A 56 8.95 9.37 -7.49
C PRO A 56 9.82 9.15 -8.73
N ALA A 57 11.14 9.28 -8.59
CA ALA A 57 12.09 8.93 -9.64
C ALA A 57 12.00 7.46 -10.10
N GLU A 58 11.46 6.54 -9.27
CA GLU A 58 11.25 5.15 -9.66
C GLU A 58 10.03 4.97 -10.60
N PHE A 59 9.11 5.92 -10.64
CA PHE A 59 7.82 5.84 -11.35
C PHE A 59 7.67 6.84 -12.49
N THR A 60 8.37 7.98 -12.45
CA THR A 60 8.45 8.93 -13.56
C THR A 60 9.42 8.38 -14.62
N LYS A 61 8.90 8.04 -15.81
CA LYS A 61 9.68 7.48 -16.91
C LYS A 61 9.37 8.18 -18.22
#